data_AF-A0A1X4H8X5-F1
#
_entry.id   AF-A0A1X4H8X5-F1
#
_cell.length_a   1.000
_cell.length_b   1.000
_cell.length_c   1.000
_cell.angle_alpha   90.00
_cell.angle_beta   90.00
_cell.angle_gamma   90.00
#
_symmetry.space_group_name_H-M   'P 1'
#
loop_
_entity.id
_entity.type
_entity.pdbx_description
1 polymer ?
#
loop_
_entity_poly.entity_id
_entity_poly.type
_entity_poly.pdbx_seq_one_letter_code
_entity_poly.pdbx_strand_id
1 'polypeptide(L)'
;MRCGESYFALLSNSSGMSAQLSAKLNRANLPADGGQVFCELDIQGGTQRGQSQQYIAFCIDVSGSMQGDKIENARSAASQVLGSLNDEDYVSLVTYDSSADVEYPATKWGGMNKSDLRNAISNLDTGDYTNISDGLERCRSELQSLPGGRDVAKSILLLTDGKPNRGQSSESELRSLAQELSDSGISVYAAGLGTNYNQDIVRTIAEGSNGEWDHITSPNQIMDFFDRVIYKGSQTVVASPQVHIEPQGIEIGEIYRRQPQVQEVDVDRTSGRLTAGLPNLQNQQTQQLLFRFEAPSGELNTQRTVANIQVTQNNDTLQEMDLYVNYVPNAGQYAENDVVRARFADAQARHAASTGDADQASTIIAGHGQTIASQDGQTIINQSQQQIEQLKQADTVVGQFENKSQVTRTKRHEGI
;
A
#
# COMPACT_ATOMS: atom_id res chain seq x y z
N MET A 1 -24.81 30.21 18.60
CA MET A 1 -25.27 29.60 17.34
C MET A 1 -24.15 28.72 16.84
N ARG A 2 -24.35 27.39 16.83
CA ARG A 2 -23.34 26.43 16.38
C ARG A 2 -23.38 26.42 14.85
N CYS A 3 -22.35 26.95 14.21
CA CYS A 3 -22.12 26.83 12.77
C CYS A 3 -20.95 25.86 12.64
N GLY A 4 -21.20 24.68 12.09
CA GLY A 4 -20.24 23.57 12.07
C GLY A 4 -20.95 22.22 12.08
N GLU A 5 -21.95 22.04 11.22
CA GLU A 5 -22.34 20.70 10.81
C GLU A 5 -21.56 20.39 9.54
N SER A 6 -20.60 19.47 9.68
CA SER A 6 -19.87 18.85 8.60
C SER A 6 -20.86 18.40 7.52
N TYR A 7 -20.69 18.87 6.29
CA TYR A 7 -21.44 18.34 5.14
C TYR A 7 -20.93 16.93 4.85
N PHE A 8 -21.49 15.95 5.55
CA PHE A 8 -21.41 14.56 5.18
C PHE A 8 -22.32 14.35 3.96
N ALA A 9 -21.77 13.89 2.84
CA ALA A 9 -22.57 13.08 1.93
C ALA A 9 -22.82 11.73 2.63
N LEU A 10 -23.79 11.70 3.54
CA LEU A 10 -24.26 10.47 4.17
C LEU A 10 -25.45 9.94 3.38
N LEU A 11 -25.33 8.67 2.98
CA LEU A 11 -26.28 7.56 3.01
C LEU A 11 -26.02 6.67 1.77
N SER A 12 -25.74 5.38 1.92
CA SER A 12 -26.56 4.44 2.67
C SER A 12 -25.75 3.55 3.61
N ASN A 13 -26.30 3.32 4.81
CA ASN A 13 -25.85 2.27 5.70
C ASN A 13 -26.86 1.13 5.57
N SER A 14 -26.79 0.36 4.47
CA SER A 14 -27.55 -0.89 4.40
C SER A 14 -26.70 -2.01 4.95
N SER A 15 -27.12 -2.51 6.10
CA SER A 15 -26.70 -3.81 6.63
C SER A 15 -26.77 -4.86 5.51
N GLY A 16 -25.62 -5.29 5.00
CA GLY A 16 -25.53 -6.23 3.87
C GLY A 16 -24.56 -5.84 2.74
N MET A 17 -24.02 -4.62 2.73
CA MET A 17 -23.03 -4.22 1.71
C MET A 17 -21.62 -4.71 2.06
N SER A 18 -20.89 -5.21 1.06
CA SER A 18 -19.49 -5.66 1.19
C SER A 18 -18.50 -4.49 1.29
N ALA A 19 -18.92 -3.28 0.93
CA ALA A 19 -18.15 -2.05 1.11
C ALA A 19 -19.06 -0.84 1.41
N GLN A 20 -18.51 0.20 2.01
CA GLN A 20 -19.14 1.51 2.19
C GLN A 20 -18.24 2.59 1.60
N LEU A 21 -18.86 3.59 0.98
CA LEU A 21 -18.16 4.69 0.32
C LEU A 21 -18.61 6.02 0.92
N SER A 22 -17.66 6.89 1.25
CA SER A 22 -17.97 8.25 1.70
C SER A 22 -16.87 9.23 1.30
N ALA A 23 -17.23 10.50 1.13
CA ALA A 23 -16.26 11.54 0.77
C ALA A 23 -16.41 12.78 1.66
N LYS A 24 -15.29 13.45 1.92
CA LYS A 24 -15.22 14.74 2.61
C LYS A 24 -14.41 15.71 1.77
N LEU A 25 -14.99 16.87 1.48
CA LEU A 25 -14.28 17.97 0.84
C LEU A 25 -13.70 18.91 1.91
N ASN A 26 -12.53 19.51 1.65
CA ASN A 26 -12.06 20.62 2.48
C ASN A 26 -13.06 21.79 2.41
N ARG A 27 -13.72 22.00 1.28
CA ARG A 27 -14.81 22.96 1.13
C ARG A 27 -15.80 22.45 0.09
N ALA A 28 -17.08 22.41 0.43
CA ALA A 28 -18.14 22.01 -0.50
C ALA A 28 -18.86 23.23 -1.10
N ASN A 29 -18.74 24.40 -0.48
CA ASN A 29 -19.36 25.64 -0.93
C ASN A 29 -18.29 26.57 -1.50
N LEU A 30 -18.50 27.06 -2.71
CA LEU A 30 -17.55 27.83 -3.50
C LEU A 30 -18.15 29.16 -3.96
N PRO A 31 -17.31 30.17 -4.23
CA PRO A 31 -17.72 31.35 -4.98
C PRO A 31 -18.01 30.99 -6.45
N ALA A 32 -18.66 31.90 -7.20
CA ALA A 32 -19.07 31.68 -8.59
C ALA A 32 -17.91 31.38 -9.55
N ASP A 33 -16.70 31.83 -9.26
CA ASP A 33 -15.48 31.55 -10.02
C ASP A 33 -14.90 30.16 -9.73
N GLY A 34 -15.41 29.45 -8.72
CA GLY A 34 -14.96 28.10 -8.35
C GLY A 34 -13.72 28.13 -7.45
N GLY A 35 -12.79 27.21 -7.69
CA GLY A 35 -11.50 27.17 -7.02
C GLY A 35 -11.07 25.78 -6.55
N GLN A 36 -9.92 25.75 -5.88
CA GLN A 36 -9.27 24.52 -5.48
C GLN A 36 -10.01 23.79 -4.36
N VAL A 37 -10.19 22.48 -4.55
CA VAL A 37 -10.83 21.58 -3.60
C VAL A 37 -9.96 20.34 -3.38
N PHE A 38 -9.85 19.93 -2.12
CA PHE A 38 -9.24 18.69 -1.69
C PHE A 38 -10.34 17.72 -1.26
N CYS A 39 -10.23 16.47 -1.68
CA CYS A 39 -11.17 15.41 -1.36
C CYS A 39 -10.47 14.30 -0.58
N GLU A 40 -11.09 13.89 0.51
CA GLU A 40 -10.82 12.64 1.24
C GLU A 40 -11.93 11.65 0.88
N LEU A 41 -11.57 10.55 0.22
CA LEU A 41 -12.45 9.45 -0.12
C LEU A 41 -12.14 8.26 0.79
N ASP A 42 -13.11 7.88 1.61
CA ASP A 42 -13.02 6.73 2.51
C ASP A 42 -13.80 5.55 1.91
N ILE A 43 -13.11 4.43 1.73
CA ILE A 43 -13.65 3.16 1.23
C ILE A 43 -13.50 2.14 2.36
N GLN A 44 -14.60 1.78 3.00
CA GLN A 44 -14.59 0.89 4.16
C GLN A 44 -15.10 -0.51 3.79
N GLY A 45 -14.40 -1.55 4.22
CA GLY A 45 -14.91 -2.92 4.10
C GLY A 45 -16.16 -3.12 4.95
N GLY A 46 -17.10 -3.91 4.42
CA GLY A 46 -18.31 -4.31 5.13
C GLY A 46 -18.04 -5.16 6.36
N THR A 47 -19.10 -5.66 6.99
CA THR A 47 -18.97 -6.57 8.13
C THR A 47 -18.87 -8.02 7.65
N GLN A 48 -17.79 -8.71 8.02
CA GLN A 48 -17.62 -10.14 7.77
C GLN A 48 -18.23 -10.97 8.91
N ARG A 49 -18.79 -12.15 8.59
CA ARG A 49 -19.12 -13.18 9.57
C ARG A 49 -18.19 -14.39 9.37
N GLY A 50 -17.14 -14.50 10.18
CA GLY A 50 -16.13 -15.58 10.08
C GLY A 50 -14.91 -15.17 9.25
N GLN A 51 -13.90 -16.03 9.21
CA GLN A 51 -12.66 -15.80 8.43
C GLN A 51 -12.87 -16.20 6.96
N SER A 52 -12.21 -15.48 6.06
CA SER A 52 -12.23 -15.76 4.62
C SER A 52 -11.10 -16.69 4.24
N GLN A 53 -11.34 -17.47 3.20
CA GLN A 53 -10.31 -18.28 2.55
C GLN A 53 -9.26 -17.36 1.92
N GLN A 54 -7.99 -17.72 2.07
CA GLN A 54 -6.87 -17.00 1.47
C GLN A 54 -5.84 -17.95 0.84
N TYR A 55 -5.17 -17.46 -0.20
CA TYR A 55 -4.07 -18.14 -0.87
C TYR A 55 -2.78 -17.40 -0.62
N ILE A 56 -1.80 -18.10 -0.05
CA ILE A 56 -0.55 -17.52 0.42
C ILE A 56 0.60 -18.21 -0.29
N ALA A 57 1.48 -17.42 -0.90
CA ALA A 57 2.76 -17.89 -1.38
C ALA A 57 3.88 -17.24 -0.56
N PHE A 58 4.63 -18.05 0.18
CA PHE A 58 5.90 -17.57 0.74
C PHE A 58 6.91 -17.43 -0.40
N CYS A 59 7.54 -16.28 -0.51
CA CYS A 59 8.60 -15.98 -1.47
C CYS A 59 9.85 -15.55 -0.71
N ILE A 60 10.70 -16.52 -0.38
CA ILE A 60 11.81 -16.34 0.55
C ILE A 60 13.14 -16.30 -0.21
N ASP A 61 13.85 -15.19 -0.06
CA ASP A 61 15.24 -15.06 -0.49
C ASP A 61 16.12 -16.08 0.25
N VAL A 62 16.83 -16.90 -0.51
CA VAL A 62 17.83 -17.83 0.02
C VAL A 62 19.22 -17.51 -0.55
N SER A 63 19.47 -16.27 -0.95
CA SER A 63 20.78 -15.83 -1.40
C SER A 63 21.86 -15.92 -0.30
N GLY A 64 23.13 -15.88 -0.69
CA GLY A 64 24.25 -16.03 0.24
C GLY A 64 24.28 -14.97 1.35
N SER A 65 23.63 -13.82 1.20
CA SER A 65 23.50 -12.81 2.26
C SER A 65 22.59 -13.24 3.42
N MET A 66 21.70 -14.21 3.18
CA MET A 66 20.78 -14.77 4.16
C MET A 66 21.43 -15.78 5.12
N GLN A 67 22.71 -16.12 4.94
CA GLN A 67 23.41 -17.05 5.82
C GLN A 67 23.39 -16.63 7.31
N GLY A 68 23.43 -17.63 8.19
CA GLY A 68 23.41 -17.43 9.64
C GLY A 68 22.02 -17.12 10.16
N ASP A 69 21.91 -16.15 11.08
CA ASP A 69 20.68 -15.90 11.82
C ASP A 69 19.48 -15.52 10.92
N LYS A 70 19.71 -14.93 9.73
CA LYS A 70 18.63 -14.48 8.86
C LYS A 70 17.81 -15.65 8.31
N ILE A 71 18.45 -16.64 7.68
CA ILE A 71 17.76 -17.83 7.18
C ILE A 71 17.19 -18.66 8.33
N GLU A 72 17.89 -18.80 9.46
CA GLU A 72 17.36 -19.54 10.62
C GLU A 72 16.08 -18.91 11.17
N ASN A 73 16.02 -17.57 11.26
CA ASN A 73 14.81 -16.88 11.68
C ASN A 73 13.72 -16.91 10.59
N ALA A 74 14.07 -16.85 9.31
CA ALA A 74 13.11 -17.01 8.22
C ALA A 74 12.43 -18.39 8.26
N ARG A 75 13.22 -19.47 8.42
CA ARG A 75 12.70 -20.84 8.59
C ARG A 75 11.82 -20.95 9.83
N SER A 76 12.27 -20.41 10.96
CA SER A 76 11.52 -20.43 12.22
C SER A 76 10.19 -19.68 12.10
N ALA A 77 10.20 -18.47 11.56
CA ALA A 77 9.02 -17.64 11.35
C ALA A 77 8.03 -18.31 10.38
N ALA A 78 8.51 -18.76 9.22
CA ALA A 78 7.68 -19.45 8.23
C ALA A 78 7.06 -20.72 8.81
N SER A 79 7.78 -21.51 9.61
CA SER A 79 7.24 -22.73 10.22
C SER A 79 6.18 -22.44 11.30
N GLN A 80 6.39 -21.40 12.11
CA GLN A 80 5.49 -21.03 13.20
C GLN A 80 4.17 -20.42 12.69
N VAL A 81 4.25 -19.51 11.72
CA VAL A 81 3.10 -18.76 11.21
C VAL A 81 2.05 -19.67 10.53
N LEU A 82 2.45 -20.86 10.06
CA LEU A 82 1.51 -21.86 9.51
C LEU A 82 0.43 -22.29 10.52
N GLY A 83 0.68 -22.12 11.82
CA GLY A 83 -0.32 -22.37 12.87
C GLY A 83 -1.53 -21.44 12.78
N SER A 84 -1.40 -20.29 12.11
CA SER A 84 -2.44 -19.28 11.95
C SER A 84 -3.37 -19.54 10.75
N LEU A 85 -3.08 -20.57 9.93
CA LEU A 85 -3.85 -20.91 8.72
C LEU A 85 -5.12 -21.71 9.04
N ASN A 86 -6.18 -21.42 8.30
CA ASN A 86 -7.45 -22.16 8.32
C ASN A 86 -7.43 -23.34 7.37
N ASP A 87 -8.27 -24.35 7.62
CA ASP A 87 -8.34 -25.56 6.79
C ASP A 87 -8.71 -25.27 5.32
N GLU A 88 -9.37 -24.15 5.03
CA GLU A 88 -9.72 -23.74 3.67
C GLU A 88 -8.61 -22.97 2.94
N ASP A 89 -7.57 -22.52 3.65
CA ASP A 89 -6.48 -21.74 3.08
C ASP A 89 -5.60 -22.60 2.19
N TYR A 90 -4.89 -21.96 1.25
CA TYR A 90 -3.86 -22.61 0.45
C TYR A 90 -2.51 -21.96 0.72
N VAL A 91 -1.46 -22.78 0.77
CA VAL A 91 -0.10 -22.33 0.99
C VAL A 91 0.85 -22.97 -0.02
N SER A 92 1.76 -22.16 -0.56
CA SER A 92 2.96 -22.61 -1.29
C SER A 92 4.23 -22.02 -0.68
N LEU A 93 5.35 -22.68 -0.93
CA LEU A 93 6.67 -22.22 -0.56
C LEU A 93 7.53 -22.13 -1.82
N VAL A 94 7.94 -20.92 -2.14
CA VAL A 94 8.88 -20.60 -3.20
C VAL A 94 10.11 -19.96 -2.57
N THR A 95 11.27 -20.44 -2.95
CA THR A 95 12.57 -19.83 -2.64
C THR A 95 13.17 -19.26 -3.90
N TYR A 96 14.06 -18.29 -3.74
CA TYR A 96 14.82 -17.77 -4.87
C TYR A 96 16.23 -17.33 -4.48
N ASP A 97 17.16 -17.55 -5.41
CA ASP A 97 18.54 -17.07 -5.36
C ASP A 97 18.97 -16.58 -6.76
N SER A 98 19.66 -17.40 -7.54
CA SER A 98 19.92 -17.26 -8.96
C SER A 98 18.70 -17.61 -9.83
N SER A 99 17.85 -18.53 -9.36
CA SER A 99 16.55 -18.92 -9.93
C SER A 99 15.53 -19.18 -8.82
N ALA A 100 14.27 -19.38 -9.18
CA ALA A 100 13.20 -19.71 -8.25
C ALA A 100 12.86 -21.20 -8.25
N ASP A 101 12.74 -21.76 -7.05
CA ASP A 101 12.36 -23.15 -6.81
C ASP A 101 11.05 -23.24 -6.03
N VAL A 102 10.19 -24.19 -6.42
CA VAL A 102 8.97 -24.53 -5.66
C VAL A 102 9.32 -25.65 -4.70
N GLU A 103 9.69 -25.26 -3.49
CA GLU A 103 9.99 -26.17 -2.39
C GLU A 103 8.73 -26.90 -1.92
N TYR A 104 7.58 -26.23 -2.03
CA TYR A 104 6.29 -26.84 -1.75
C TYR A 104 5.19 -26.28 -2.66
N PRO A 105 4.53 -27.12 -3.49
CA PRO A 105 3.49 -26.67 -4.40
C PRO A 105 2.25 -26.20 -3.65
N ALA A 106 1.49 -25.28 -4.26
CA ALA A 106 0.28 -24.73 -3.67
C ALA A 106 -0.72 -25.82 -3.27
N THR A 107 -0.93 -25.97 -1.96
CA THR A 107 -1.71 -27.06 -1.38
C THR A 107 -2.69 -26.52 -0.35
N LYS A 108 -3.91 -27.09 -0.33
CA LYS A 108 -4.92 -26.77 0.68
C LYS A 108 -4.42 -27.19 2.07
N TRP A 109 -4.46 -26.28 3.03
CA TRP A 109 -3.97 -26.51 4.40
C TRP A 109 -4.74 -27.60 5.14
N GLY A 110 -6.05 -27.66 4.94
CA GLY A 110 -6.91 -28.69 5.50
C GLY A 110 -6.63 -30.05 4.88
N GLY A 111 -6.26 -31.03 5.72
CA GLY A 111 -6.05 -32.42 5.31
C GLY A 111 -4.71 -32.73 4.65
N MET A 112 -3.82 -31.75 4.47
CA MET A 112 -2.45 -32.01 4.01
C MET A 112 -1.56 -32.59 5.11
N ASN A 113 -0.45 -33.22 4.70
CA ASN A 113 0.59 -33.60 5.64
C ASN A 113 1.46 -32.39 6.03
N LYS A 114 1.14 -31.78 7.17
CA LYS A 114 1.84 -30.58 7.68
C LYS A 114 3.32 -30.81 7.99
N SER A 115 3.77 -32.07 8.19
CA SER A 115 5.20 -32.34 8.39
C SER A 115 6.00 -32.11 7.11
N ASP A 116 5.42 -32.33 5.94
CA ASP A 116 6.16 -32.27 4.68
C ASP A 116 6.54 -30.82 4.35
N LEU A 117 5.61 -29.88 4.49
CA LEU A 117 5.90 -28.45 4.36
C LEU A 117 6.89 -27.96 5.43
N ARG A 118 6.75 -28.40 6.69
CA ARG A 118 7.71 -28.04 7.74
C ARG A 118 9.12 -28.57 7.47
N ASN A 119 9.22 -29.78 6.90
CA ASN A 119 10.50 -30.35 6.51
C ASN A 119 11.11 -29.60 5.31
N ALA A 120 10.28 -29.18 4.34
CA ALA A 120 10.73 -28.32 3.24
C ALA A 120 11.32 -27.00 3.81
N ILE A 121 10.59 -26.36 4.73
CA ILE A 121 11.08 -25.14 5.42
C ILE A 121 12.37 -25.38 6.20
N SER A 122 12.49 -26.49 6.93
CA SER A 122 13.70 -26.75 7.73
C SER A 122 14.95 -27.00 6.89
N ASN A 123 14.78 -27.41 5.62
CA ASN A 123 15.86 -27.78 4.71
C ASN A 123 16.25 -26.64 3.74
N LEU A 124 15.69 -25.42 3.90
CA LEU A 124 15.98 -24.31 3.00
C LEU A 124 17.43 -23.85 3.11
N ASP A 125 18.30 -24.23 2.20
CA ASP A 125 19.70 -23.82 2.22
C ASP A 125 19.96 -22.57 1.37
N THR A 126 21.01 -21.83 1.73
CA THR A 126 21.37 -20.62 1.00
C THR A 126 22.20 -20.93 -0.24
N GLY A 127 21.88 -20.30 -1.37
CA GLY A 127 22.69 -20.31 -2.59
C GLY A 127 23.35 -18.96 -2.86
N ASP A 128 23.39 -18.56 -4.13
CA ASP A 128 24.09 -17.36 -4.61
C ASP A 128 23.13 -16.49 -5.45
N TYR A 129 23.41 -15.19 -5.53
CA TYR A 129 22.63 -14.20 -6.30
C TYR A 129 21.21 -13.98 -5.78
N THR A 130 20.51 -12.99 -6.37
CA THR A 130 19.18 -12.55 -5.95
C THR A 130 18.34 -12.23 -7.19
N ASN A 131 17.38 -13.09 -7.51
CA ASN A 131 16.49 -13.03 -8.67
C ASN A 131 15.03 -12.90 -8.22
N ILE A 132 14.65 -11.71 -7.75
CA ILE A 132 13.32 -11.45 -7.19
C ILE A 132 12.22 -11.67 -8.24
N SER A 133 12.46 -11.31 -9.50
CA SER A 133 11.45 -11.44 -10.56
C SER A 133 11.05 -12.89 -10.79
N ASP A 134 12.01 -13.83 -10.82
CA ASP A 134 11.72 -15.25 -11.02
C ASP A 134 10.92 -15.83 -9.82
N GLY A 135 11.26 -15.40 -8.60
CA GLY A 135 10.51 -15.75 -7.39
C GLY A 135 9.04 -15.29 -7.47
N LEU A 136 8.83 -14.03 -7.85
CA LEU A 136 7.48 -13.45 -8.01
C LEU A 136 6.67 -14.14 -9.12
N GLU A 137 7.27 -14.39 -10.28
CA GLU A 137 6.63 -15.09 -11.40
C GLU A 137 6.25 -16.53 -11.03
N ARG A 138 7.10 -17.22 -10.26
CA ARG A 138 6.80 -18.57 -9.80
C ARG A 138 5.69 -18.58 -8.76
N CYS A 139 5.70 -17.66 -7.80
CA CYS A 139 4.58 -17.47 -6.88
C CYS A 139 3.28 -17.13 -7.61
N ARG A 140 3.32 -16.27 -8.64
CA ARG A 140 2.17 -15.96 -9.49
C ARG A 140 1.57 -17.22 -10.07
N SER A 141 2.42 -18.07 -10.64
CA SER A 141 2.02 -19.33 -11.28
C SER A 141 1.36 -20.28 -10.28
N GLU A 142 1.93 -20.43 -9.09
CA GLU A 142 1.36 -21.23 -8.00
C GLU A 142 -0.03 -20.72 -7.61
N LEU A 143 -0.19 -19.41 -7.37
CA LEU A 143 -1.47 -18.81 -6.96
C LEU A 143 -2.53 -18.80 -8.07
N GLN A 144 -2.14 -18.67 -9.33
CA GLN A 144 -3.07 -18.71 -10.48
C GLN A 144 -3.54 -20.13 -10.81
N SER A 145 -2.79 -21.15 -10.40
CA SER A 145 -3.18 -22.56 -10.61
C SER A 145 -4.33 -23.02 -9.69
N LEU A 146 -4.60 -22.25 -8.62
CA LEU A 146 -5.60 -22.58 -7.62
C LEU A 146 -7.03 -22.27 -8.09
N PRO A 147 -8.05 -22.88 -7.46
CA PRO A 147 -9.45 -22.57 -7.76
C PRO A 147 -9.73 -21.05 -7.66
N GLY A 148 -10.50 -20.49 -8.57
CA GLY A 148 -10.95 -19.12 -8.43
C GLY A 148 -11.92 -18.94 -7.26
N GLY A 149 -12.04 -17.71 -6.76
CA GLY A 149 -13.07 -17.33 -5.79
C GLY A 149 -13.18 -15.81 -5.74
N ARG A 150 -14.41 -15.31 -5.58
CA ARG A 150 -14.70 -13.86 -5.65
C ARG A 150 -13.97 -13.09 -4.54
N ASP A 151 -14.00 -13.60 -3.32
CA ASP A 151 -13.48 -12.92 -2.12
C ASP A 151 -12.26 -13.64 -1.53
N VAL A 152 -11.48 -14.32 -2.38
CA VAL A 152 -10.25 -15.00 -1.96
C VAL A 152 -9.08 -14.04 -2.08
N ALA A 153 -8.49 -13.67 -0.95
CA ALA A 153 -7.25 -12.91 -0.94
C ALA A 153 -6.09 -13.77 -1.48
N LYS A 154 -5.35 -13.24 -2.44
CA LYS A 154 -4.12 -13.87 -2.95
C LYS A 154 -2.93 -13.00 -2.60
N SER A 155 -2.02 -13.55 -1.80
CA SER A 155 -0.93 -12.79 -1.21
C SER A 155 0.40 -13.48 -1.45
N ILE A 156 1.39 -12.72 -1.94
CA ILE A 156 2.79 -13.12 -1.94
C ILE A 156 3.45 -12.46 -0.73
N LEU A 157 4.10 -13.25 0.11
CA LEU A 157 4.88 -12.79 1.27
C LEU A 157 6.34 -12.82 0.87
N LEU A 158 6.82 -11.70 0.30
CA LEU A 158 8.19 -11.53 -0.17
C LEU A 158 9.11 -11.15 0.99
N LEU A 159 10.18 -11.89 1.20
CA LEU A 159 11.23 -11.56 2.17
C LEU A 159 12.58 -11.51 1.44
N THR A 160 13.29 -10.39 1.51
CA THR A 160 14.63 -10.22 0.92
C THR A 160 15.58 -9.47 1.85
N ASP A 161 16.87 -9.75 1.80
CA ASP A 161 17.92 -9.00 2.52
C ASP A 161 18.97 -8.38 1.58
N GLY A 162 18.77 -8.53 0.28
CA GLY A 162 19.75 -8.25 -0.76
C GLY A 162 19.23 -7.34 -1.87
N LYS A 163 20.12 -7.02 -2.81
CA LYS A 163 19.80 -6.24 -4.01
C LYS A 163 19.62 -7.20 -5.19
N PRO A 164 18.55 -7.07 -6.00
CA PRO A 164 18.42 -7.87 -7.21
C PRO A 164 19.67 -7.73 -8.08
N ASN A 165 20.24 -8.86 -8.51
CA ASN A 165 21.46 -8.91 -9.33
C ASN A 165 21.40 -9.96 -10.45
N ARG A 166 20.21 -10.56 -10.62
CA ARG A 166 19.81 -11.50 -11.68
C ARG A 166 18.36 -11.20 -12.07
N GLY A 167 17.99 -11.61 -13.30
CA GLY A 167 16.65 -11.38 -13.84
C GLY A 167 16.33 -9.90 -14.04
N GLN A 168 15.03 -9.59 -14.06
CA GLN A 168 14.55 -8.21 -14.06
C GLN A 168 14.94 -7.58 -12.73
N SER A 169 15.67 -6.49 -12.81
CA SER A 169 16.32 -5.87 -11.64
C SER A 169 16.20 -4.36 -11.61
N SER A 170 15.73 -3.75 -12.70
CA SER A 170 15.39 -2.33 -12.73
C SER A 170 14.04 -2.09 -12.07
N GLU A 171 13.87 -0.88 -11.51
CA GLU A 171 12.60 -0.46 -10.92
C GLU A 171 11.44 -0.52 -11.93
N SER A 172 11.67 -0.12 -13.18
CA SER A 172 10.64 -0.12 -14.22
C SER A 172 10.16 -1.51 -14.61
N GLU A 173 11.06 -2.49 -14.72
CA GLU A 173 10.69 -3.87 -15.04
C GLU A 173 9.91 -4.48 -13.87
N LEU A 174 10.38 -4.30 -12.64
CA LEU A 174 9.71 -4.83 -11.46
C LEU A 174 8.39 -4.12 -11.15
N ARG A 175 8.26 -2.83 -11.50
CA ARG A 175 6.97 -2.14 -11.47
C ARG A 175 5.97 -2.74 -12.45
N SER A 176 6.41 -3.07 -13.66
CA SER A 176 5.57 -3.72 -14.67
C SER A 176 5.11 -5.09 -14.19
N LEU A 177 6.03 -5.90 -13.63
CA LEU A 177 5.68 -7.19 -13.02
C LEU A 177 4.72 -7.05 -11.84
N ALA A 178 4.89 -6.03 -10.99
CA ALA A 178 3.99 -5.74 -9.88
C ALA A 178 2.57 -5.37 -10.35
N GLN A 179 2.46 -4.60 -11.43
CA GLN A 179 1.17 -4.28 -12.07
C GLN A 179 0.51 -5.54 -12.64
N GLU A 180 1.25 -6.42 -13.31
CA GLU A 180 0.71 -7.71 -13.79
C GLU A 180 0.21 -8.61 -12.65
N LEU A 181 0.88 -8.59 -11.49
CA LEU A 181 0.43 -9.27 -10.27
C LEU A 181 -0.88 -8.66 -9.76
N SER A 182 -0.96 -7.33 -9.67
CA SER A 182 -2.19 -6.62 -9.29
C SER A 182 -3.36 -6.95 -10.23
N ASP A 183 -3.13 -6.93 -11.54
CA ASP A 183 -4.14 -7.26 -12.56
C ASP A 183 -4.64 -8.71 -12.43
N SER A 184 -3.79 -9.60 -11.90
CA SER A 184 -4.13 -10.99 -11.58
C SER A 184 -4.84 -11.16 -10.23
N GLY A 185 -5.10 -10.06 -9.52
CA GLY A 185 -5.69 -10.04 -8.17
C GLY A 185 -4.73 -10.52 -7.08
N ILE A 186 -3.41 -10.37 -7.29
CA ILE A 186 -2.37 -10.81 -6.36
C ILE A 186 -1.67 -9.59 -5.77
N SER A 187 -1.66 -9.50 -4.44
CA SER A 187 -0.94 -8.45 -3.71
C SER A 187 0.37 -8.97 -3.16
N VAL A 188 1.45 -8.19 -3.29
CA VAL A 188 2.75 -8.52 -2.71
C VAL A 188 2.95 -7.73 -1.43
N TYR A 189 3.05 -8.45 -0.32
CA TYR A 189 3.53 -7.91 0.94
C TYR A 189 5.04 -8.14 0.98
N ALA A 190 5.83 -7.08 0.98
CA ALA A 190 7.28 -7.17 0.82
C ALA A 190 8.04 -6.70 2.06
N ALA A 191 8.90 -7.55 2.60
CA ALA A 191 9.76 -7.23 3.73
C ALA A 191 11.23 -7.19 3.30
N GLY A 192 11.89 -6.08 3.60
CA GLY A 192 13.33 -5.96 3.49
C GLY A 192 14.01 -6.14 4.84
N LEU A 193 14.97 -7.07 4.93
CA LEU A 193 15.67 -7.43 6.15
C LEU A 193 17.04 -6.75 6.28
N GLY A 194 17.26 -6.05 7.40
CA GLY A 194 18.50 -5.34 7.67
C GLY A 194 18.69 -4.13 6.76
N THR A 195 19.92 -3.68 6.54
CA THR A 195 20.20 -2.39 5.86
C THR A 195 20.71 -2.52 4.42
N ASN A 196 20.86 -3.75 3.91
CA ASN A 196 21.61 -4.00 2.67
C ASN A 196 20.74 -4.19 1.42
N TYR A 197 19.42 -4.35 1.59
CA TYR A 197 18.49 -4.52 0.50
C TYR A 197 18.22 -3.20 -0.23
N ASN A 198 17.64 -3.28 -1.43
CA ASN A 198 17.20 -2.09 -2.16
C ASN A 198 15.78 -1.69 -1.74
N GLN A 199 15.65 -0.60 -0.97
CA GLN A 199 14.37 -0.10 -0.47
C GLN A 199 13.40 0.30 -1.58
N ASP A 200 13.91 0.95 -2.64
CA ASP A 200 13.09 1.40 -3.76
C ASP A 200 12.46 0.21 -4.49
N ILE A 201 13.20 -0.89 -4.62
CA ILE A 201 12.70 -2.12 -5.26
C ILE A 201 11.61 -2.77 -4.40
N VAL A 202 11.84 -2.95 -3.10
CA VAL A 202 10.86 -3.53 -2.17
C VAL A 202 9.57 -2.71 -2.17
N ARG A 203 9.69 -1.38 -2.11
CA ARG A 203 8.55 -0.46 -2.20
C ARG A 203 7.83 -0.59 -3.54
N THR A 204 8.56 -0.55 -4.65
CA THR A 204 8.00 -0.61 -6.00
C THR A 204 7.15 -1.87 -6.22
N ILE A 205 7.65 -3.02 -5.76
CA ILE A 205 6.94 -4.29 -5.89
C ILE A 205 5.65 -4.27 -5.06
N ALA A 206 5.73 -3.82 -3.80
CA ALA A 206 4.57 -3.79 -2.93
C ALA A 206 3.50 -2.79 -3.41
N GLU A 207 3.90 -1.55 -3.71
CA GLU A 207 2.99 -0.48 -4.10
C GLU A 207 2.33 -0.78 -5.47
N GLY A 208 3.10 -1.25 -6.44
CA GLY A 208 2.60 -1.60 -7.78
C GLY A 208 1.66 -2.81 -7.79
N SER A 209 1.72 -3.67 -6.77
CA SER A 209 0.84 -4.83 -6.60
C SER A 209 -0.34 -4.58 -5.64
N ASN A 210 -0.57 -3.33 -5.21
CA ASN A 210 -1.55 -2.97 -4.19
C ASN A 210 -1.35 -3.67 -2.82
N GLY A 211 -0.12 -4.11 -2.53
CA GLY A 211 0.28 -4.63 -1.24
C GLY A 211 0.88 -3.58 -0.32
N GLU A 212 1.72 -4.01 0.62
CA GLU A 212 2.39 -3.15 1.60
C GLU A 212 3.85 -3.59 1.76
N TRP A 213 4.71 -2.66 2.14
CA TRP A 213 6.10 -2.97 2.43
C TRP A 213 6.47 -2.74 3.89
N ASP A 214 7.49 -3.46 4.38
CA ASP A 214 8.01 -3.33 5.73
C ASP A 214 9.55 -3.37 5.76
N HIS A 215 10.13 -2.64 6.70
CA HIS A 215 11.56 -2.68 7.01
C HIS A 215 11.78 -3.47 8.30
N ILE A 216 12.34 -4.66 8.15
CA ILE A 216 12.63 -5.57 9.26
C ILE A 216 14.04 -5.27 9.79
N THR A 217 14.12 -4.63 10.95
CA THR A 217 15.40 -4.25 11.58
C THR A 217 16.16 -5.43 12.16
N SER A 218 15.45 -6.47 12.58
CA SER A 218 16.03 -7.65 13.24
C SER A 218 15.30 -8.93 12.79
N PRO A 219 16.02 -10.04 12.53
CA PRO A 219 15.42 -11.27 12.00
C PRO A 219 14.26 -11.85 12.84
N ASN A 220 14.22 -11.59 14.16
CA ASN A 220 13.12 -12.03 15.02
C ASN A 220 11.76 -11.35 14.69
N GLN A 221 11.75 -10.23 13.97
CA GLN A 221 10.53 -9.53 13.53
C GLN A 221 9.92 -10.12 12.25
N ILE A 222 10.56 -11.11 11.60
CA ILE A 222 10.02 -11.80 10.41
C ILE A 222 8.68 -12.48 10.73
N MET A 223 8.55 -13.04 11.94
CA MET A 223 7.31 -13.67 12.39
C MET A 223 6.16 -12.66 12.45
N ASP A 224 6.38 -11.49 13.07
CA ASP A 224 5.38 -10.42 13.17
C ASP A 224 4.91 -9.96 11.78
N PHE A 225 5.83 -9.87 10.82
CA PHE A 225 5.52 -9.55 9.44
C PHE A 225 4.59 -10.61 8.81
N PHE A 226 4.96 -11.89 8.86
CA PHE A 226 4.15 -12.97 8.29
C PHE A 226 2.78 -13.09 8.98
N ASP A 227 2.74 -13.08 10.32
CA ASP A 227 1.49 -13.19 11.08
C ASP A 227 0.53 -12.05 10.74
N ARG A 228 1.05 -10.82 10.62
CA ARG A 228 0.25 -9.66 10.23
C ARG A 228 -0.37 -9.82 8.85
N VAL A 229 0.39 -10.32 7.87
CA VAL A 229 -0.12 -10.50 6.50
C VAL A 229 -1.17 -11.61 6.44
N ILE A 230 -0.93 -12.75 7.09
CA ILE A 230 -1.89 -13.87 7.15
C ILE A 230 -3.16 -13.47 7.89
N TYR A 231 -3.03 -12.72 9.00
CA TYR A 231 -4.18 -12.19 9.71
C TYR A 231 -5.00 -11.25 8.81
N LYS A 232 -4.35 -10.30 8.14
CA LYS A 232 -4.99 -9.38 7.18
C LYS A 232 -5.77 -10.13 6.10
N GLY A 233 -5.15 -11.13 5.48
CA GLY A 233 -5.81 -11.95 4.45
C GLY A 233 -7.07 -12.66 4.98
N SER A 234 -7.01 -13.23 6.19
CA SER A 234 -8.15 -13.90 6.85
C SER A 234 -9.34 -12.97 7.15
N GLN A 235 -9.12 -11.66 7.19
CA GLN A 235 -10.14 -10.62 7.45
C GLN A 235 -10.68 -9.98 6.16
N THR A 236 -10.37 -10.53 4.99
CA THR A 236 -10.78 -9.97 3.70
C THR A 236 -12.27 -10.14 3.45
N VAL A 237 -12.95 -9.02 3.22
CA VAL A 237 -14.36 -8.93 2.82
C VAL A 237 -14.52 -8.80 1.31
N VAL A 238 -13.63 -8.01 0.67
CA VAL A 238 -13.59 -7.81 -0.77
C VAL A 238 -12.15 -7.96 -1.23
N ALA A 239 -11.90 -8.97 -2.05
CA ALA A 239 -10.60 -9.19 -2.66
C ALA A 239 -10.43 -8.35 -3.93
N SER A 240 -9.26 -7.70 -4.05
CA SER A 240 -8.80 -6.92 -5.21
C SER A 240 -9.85 -5.97 -5.82
N PRO A 241 -10.44 -5.05 -5.04
CA PRO A 241 -11.38 -4.08 -5.60
C PRO A 241 -10.65 -3.04 -6.47
N GLN A 242 -11.42 -2.37 -7.31
CA GLN A 242 -10.97 -1.20 -8.08
C GLN A 242 -11.82 0.01 -7.70
N VAL A 243 -11.19 1.19 -7.67
CA VAL A 243 -11.90 2.46 -7.67
C VAL A 243 -11.87 3.05 -9.06
N HIS A 244 -13.01 3.56 -9.49
CA HIS A 244 -13.13 4.34 -10.70
C HIS A 244 -13.66 5.72 -10.36
N ILE A 245 -13.01 6.75 -10.89
CA ILE A 245 -13.43 8.14 -10.75
C ILE A 245 -13.64 8.69 -12.15
N GLU A 246 -14.85 9.14 -12.44
CA GLU A 246 -15.22 9.78 -13.71
C GLU A 246 -15.40 11.28 -13.48
N PRO A 247 -14.38 12.12 -13.79
CA PRO A 247 -14.45 13.56 -13.62
C PRO A 247 -15.49 14.20 -14.53
N GLN A 248 -16.25 15.14 -14.00
CA GLN A 248 -17.31 15.87 -14.72
C GLN A 248 -16.91 17.33 -14.93
N GLY A 249 -16.04 17.56 -15.91
CA GLY A 249 -15.52 18.90 -16.25
C GLY A 249 -14.54 19.46 -15.23
N ILE A 250 -13.83 18.58 -14.52
CA ILE A 250 -12.68 18.89 -13.66
C ILE A 250 -11.47 18.05 -14.08
N GLU A 251 -10.28 18.49 -13.72
CA GLU A 251 -9.08 17.65 -13.75
C GLU A 251 -8.71 17.26 -12.32
N ILE A 252 -8.48 15.96 -12.11
CA ILE A 252 -7.99 15.42 -10.85
C ILE A 252 -6.47 15.27 -10.95
N GLY A 253 -5.78 15.85 -9.96
CA GLY A 253 -4.33 15.78 -9.82
C GLY A 253 -3.85 14.39 -9.37
N GLU A 254 -2.74 14.38 -8.65
CA GLU A 254 -2.18 13.20 -8.02
C GLU A 254 -3.16 12.62 -6.97
N ILE A 255 -3.20 11.29 -6.87
CA ILE A 255 -4.00 10.58 -5.86
C ILE A 255 -3.05 9.89 -4.89
N TYR A 256 -3.16 10.22 -3.62
CA TYR A 256 -2.40 9.59 -2.54
C TYR A 256 -3.29 8.69 -1.72
N ARG A 257 -2.84 7.46 -1.47
CA ARG A 257 -3.40 6.60 -0.43
C ARG A 257 -2.75 7.00 0.89
N ARG A 258 -3.54 7.25 1.93
CA ARG A 258 -3.06 7.54 3.28
C ARG A 258 -3.19 6.35 4.23
N GLN A 259 -4.18 5.49 3.99
CA GLN A 259 -4.42 4.26 4.75
C GLN A 259 -4.62 3.09 3.81
N PRO A 260 -4.10 1.89 4.13
CA PRO A 260 -3.35 1.54 5.34
C PRO A 260 -1.90 2.03 5.39
N GLN A 261 -1.27 2.20 4.23
CA GLN A 261 0.10 2.70 4.08
C GLN A 261 0.10 3.89 3.11
N VAL A 262 0.98 4.87 3.37
CA VAL A 262 1.10 6.04 2.51
C VAL A 262 1.83 5.66 1.23
N GLN A 263 1.21 5.94 0.08
CA GLN A 263 1.79 5.76 -1.24
C GLN A 263 1.07 6.66 -2.26
N GLU A 264 1.74 7.01 -3.35
CA GLU A 264 1.05 7.46 -4.55
C GLU A 264 0.32 6.28 -5.20
N VAL A 265 -0.84 6.56 -5.78
CA VAL A 265 -1.64 5.55 -6.46
C VAL A 265 -1.35 5.62 -7.95
N ASP A 266 -0.91 4.52 -8.54
CA ASP A 266 -0.83 4.38 -9.99
C ASP A 266 -2.27 4.36 -10.56
N VAL A 267 -2.59 5.34 -11.39
CA VAL A 267 -3.93 5.50 -11.97
C VAL A 267 -3.88 5.34 -13.49
N ASP A 268 -4.65 4.42 -14.03
CA ASP A 268 -4.95 4.36 -15.45
C ASP A 268 -5.93 5.49 -15.82
N ARG A 269 -5.52 6.35 -16.77
CA ARG A 269 -6.24 7.55 -17.24
C ARG A 269 -6.90 7.32 -18.60
N THR A 270 -7.35 6.11 -18.90
CA THR A 270 -7.96 5.79 -20.20
C THR A 270 -9.37 6.38 -20.35
N SER A 271 -9.66 6.97 -21.51
CA SER A 271 -11.00 7.46 -21.90
C SER A 271 -11.64 8.47 -20.93
N GLY A 272 -10.83 9.23 -20.19
CA GLY A 272 -11.33 10.23 -19.23
C GLY A 272 -11.82 9.63 -17.91
N ARG A 273 -11.72 8.31 -17.71
CA ARG A 273 -12.00 7.63 -16.45
C ARG A 273 -10.68 7.30 -15.76
N LEU A 274 -10.58 7.62 -14.49
CA LEU A 274 -9.45 7.28 -13.63
C LEU A 274 -9.74 5.92 -12.99
N THR A 275 -8.91 4.92 -13.22
CA THR A 275 -9.04 3.59 -12.60
C THR A 275 -7.81 3.26 -11.80
N ALA A 276 -8.00 2.82 -10.56
CA ALA A 276 -6.91 2.36 -9.71
C ALA A 276 -7.32 1.10 -8.95
N GLY A 277 -6.38 0.17 -8.82
CA GLY A 277 -6.51 -0.96 -7.91
C GLY A 277 -6.45 -0.51 -6.45
N LEU A 278 -7.11 -1.29 -5.60
CA LEU A 278 -7.13 -1.11 -4.16
C LEU A 278 -6.59 -2.37 -3.49
N PRO A 279 -5.95 -2.25 -2.31
CA PRO A 279 -5.71 -3.40 -1.44
C PRO A 279 -7.03 -4.10 -1.11
N ASN A 280 -6.96 -5.32 -0.60
CA ASN A 280 -8.14 -6.01 -0.12
C ASN A 280 -8.87 -5.17 0.96
N LEU A 281 -10.20 -5.07 0.86
CA LEU A 281 -11.00 -4.44 1.91
C LEU A 281 -11.21 -5.45 3.03
N GLN A 282 -10.74 -5.10 4.22
CA GLN A 282 -10.84 -5.95 5.40
C GLN A 282 -12.03 -5.53 6.26
N ASN A 283 -12.47 -6.43 7.15
CA ASN A 283 -13.60 -6.23 8.04
C ASN A 283 -13.53 -4.86 8.76
N GLN A 284 -14.44 -3.95 8.41
CA GLN A 284 -14.55 -2.59 8.95
C GLN A 284 -13.29 -1.71 8.82
N GLN A 285 -12.30 -2.13 8.04
CA GLN A 285 -11.11 -1.32 7.80
C GLN A 285 -11.37 -0.31 6.68
N THR A 286 -10.91 0.91 6.89
CA THR A 286 -10.97 2.00 5.91
C THR A 286 -9.69 2.08 5.10
N GLN A 287 -9.85 2.19 3.78
CA GLN A 287 -8.84 2.74 2.89
C GLN A 287 -9.18 4.20 2.61
N GLN A 288 -8.17 5.06 2.67
CA GLN A 288 -8.34 6.50 2.54
C GLN A 288 -7.52 6.99 1.35
N LEU A 289 -8.22 7.52 0.35
CA LEU A 289 -7.62 8.18 -0.81
C LEU A 289 -7.79 9.69 -0.70
N LEU A 290 -6.79 10.43 -1.13
CA LEU A 290 -6.71 11.87 -1.06
C LEU A 290 -6.33 12.41 -2.44
N PHE A 291 -7.11 13.34 -2.96
CA PHE A 291 -6.82 13.98 -4.24
C PHE A 291 -7.29 15.44 -4.25
N ARG A 292 -6.78 16.21 -5.20
CA ARG A 292 -7.16 17.60 -5.43
C ARG A 292 -7.72 17.80 -6.82
N PHE A 293 -8.60 18.78 -6.97
CA PHE A 293 -9.10 19.24 -8.26
C PHE A 293 -9.42 20.73 -8.22
N GLU A 294 -9.49 21.35 -9.40
CA GLU A 294 -9.99 22.71 -9.56
C GLU A 294 -11.45 22.67 -9.98
N ALA A 295 -12.34 23.16 -9.12
CA ALA A 295 -13.74 23.31 -9.47
C ALA A 295 -13.90 24.51 -10.41
N PRO A 296 -14.57 24.36 -11.57
CA PRO A 296 -14.76 25.43 -12.53
C PRO A 296 -15.72 26.50 -12.00
N SER A 297 -15.87 27.59 -12.74
CA SER A 297 -16.93 28.57 -12.47
C SER A 297 -18.34 27.96 -12.60
N GLY A 298 -19.28 28.48 -11.83
CA GLY A 298 -20.68 28.06 -11.82
C GLY A 298 -21.65 29.15 -11.40
N GLU A 299 -22.94 28.91 -11.62
CA GLU A 299 -24.00 29.84 -11.27
C GLU A 299 -24.29 29.81 -9.77
N LEU A 300 -24.44 30.97 -9.15
CA LEU A 300 -24.75 31.07 -7.71
C LEU A 300 -26.09 30.39 -7.37
N ASN A 301 -26.15 29.77 -6.19
CA ASN A 301 -27.25 28.96 -5.66
C ASN A 301 -27.54 27.70 -6.48
N THR A 302 -26.52 27.13 -7.11
CA THR A 302 -26.60 25.84 -7.82
C THR A 302 -25.67 24.81 -7.20
N GLN A 303 -26.00 23.54 -7.43
CA GLN A 303 -25.14 22.40 -7.14
C GLN A 303 -24.64 21.83 -8.47
N ARG A 304 -23.37 21.42 -8.50
CA ARG A 304 -22.73 20.81 -9.65
C ARG A 304 -22.08 19.50 -9.25
N THR A 305 -22.41 18.42 -9.94
CA THR A 305 -21.65 17.17 -9.89
C THR A 305 -20.29 17.39 -10.54
N VAL A 306 -19.22 17.02 -9.83
CA VAL A 306 -17.83 17.18 -10.27
C VAL A 306 -17.14 15.85 -10.53
N ALA A 307 -17.64 14.75 -9.97
CA ALA A 307 -17.19 13.40 -10.34
C ALA A 307 -18.26 12.36 -9.97
N ASN A 308 -18.31 11.26 -10.72
CA ASN A 308 -18.94 10.02 -10.28
C ASN A 308 -17.85 9.06 -9.79
N ILE A 309 -18.06 8.41 -8.65
CA ILE A 309 -17.09 7.49 -8.04
C ILE A 309 -17.74 6.13 -7.87
N GLN A 310 -17.08 5.08 -8.35
CA GLN A 310 -17.54 3.70 -8.24
C GLN A 310 -16.44 2.84 -7.63
N VAL A 311 -16.82 1.94 -6.74
CA VAL A 311 -15.97 0.84 -6.27
C VAL A 311 -16.52 -0.45 -6.87
N THR A 312 -15.67 -1.18 -7.56
CA THR A 312 -16.05 -2.42 -8.25
C THR A 312 -15.19 -3.60 -7.80
N GLN A 313 -15.69 -4.81 -8.08
CA GLN A 313 -14.93 -6.05 -7.97
C GLN A 313 -15.36 -6.95 -9.11
N ASN A 314 -14.41 -7.44 -9.91
CA ASN A 314 -14.69 -8.26 -11.11
C ASN A 314 -15.74 -7.62 -12.05
N ASN A 315 -15.71 -6.30 -12.20
CA ASN A 315 -16.67 -5.46 -12.95
C ASN A 315 -18.06 -5.30 -12.32
N ASP A 316 -18.37 -5.95 -11.19
CA ASP A 316 -19.60 -5.68 -10.45
C ASP A 316 -19.42 -4.42 -9.61
N THR A 317 -20.34 -3.46 -9.74
CA THR A 317 -20.39 -2.29 -8.86
C THR A 317 -20.79 -2.70 -7.45
N LEU A 318 -19.89 -2.46 -6.50
CA LEU A 318 -20.15 -2.68 -5.08
C LEU A 318 -20.80 -1.45 -4.44
N GLN A 319 -20.30 -0.26 -4.76
CA GLN A 319 -20.76 1.03 -4.28
C GLN A 319 -20.56 2.10 -5.35
N GLU A 320 -21.41 3.11 -5.34
CA GLU A 320 -21.25 4.31 -6.17
C GLU A 320 -21.73 5.56 -5.43
N MET A 321 -21.14 6.71 -5.77
CA MET A 321 -21.58 8.01 -5.29
C MET A 321 -21.24 9.12 -6.28
N ASP A 322 -22.01 10.20 -6.21
CA ASP A 322 -21.67 11.45 -6.89
C ASP A 322 -20.96 12.41 -5.91
N LEU A 323 -19.88 13.01 -6.38
CA LEU A 323 -19.19 14.10 -5.70
C LEU A 323 -19.69 15.43 -6.25
N TYR A 324 -20.09 16.35 -5.37
CA TYR A 324 -20.67 17.63 -5.76
C TYR A 324 -20.05 18.82 -5.03
N VAL A 325 -20.12 19.98 -5.66
CA VAL A 325 -19.85 21.29 -5.06
C VAL A 325 -21.08 22.19 -5.22
N ASN A 326 -21.23 23.17 -4.32
CA ASN A 326 -22.29 24.15 -4.37
C ASN A 326 -21.69 25.54 -4.59
N TYR A 327 -22.30 26.35 -5.44
CA TYR A 327 -21.91 27.75 -5.64
C TYR A 327 -22.82 28.64 -4.80
N VAL A 328 -22.27 29.43 -3.90
CA VAL A 328 -23.07 30.25 -2.95
C VAL A 328 -22.61 31.70 -2.91
N PRO A 329 -23.50 32.68 -2.68
CA PRO A 329 -23.16 34.10 -2.79
C PRO A 329 -22.35 34.66 -1.61
N ASN A 330 -22.39 33.99 -0.46
CA ASN A 330 -21.90 34.54 0.81
C ASN A 330 -20.58 33.92 1.24
N ALA A 331 -19.53 34.73 1.37
CA ALA A 331 -18.20 34.25 1.74
C ALA A 331 -18.12 33.55 3.11
N GLY A 332 -19.00 33.90 4.06
CA GLY A 332 -19.10 33.20 5.34
C GLY A 332 -19.58 31.75 5.26
N GLN A 333 -20.02 31.30 4.08
CA GLN A 333 -20.44 29.92 3.82
C GLN A 333 -19.34 29.06 3.16
N TYR A 334 -18.20 29.64 2.78
CA TYR A 334 -17.04 28.94 2.23
C TYR A 334 -16.18 28.28 3.31
N ALA A 335 -16.79 27.87 4.44
CA ALA A 335 -16.07 27.34 5.58
C ALA A 335 -15.16 26.17 5.15
N GLU A 336 -13.89 26.26 5.52
CA GLU A 336 -12.88 25.26 5.20
C GLU A 336 -12.71 24.26 6.34
N ASN A 337 -12.72 22.99 5.99
CA ASN A 337 -12.21 21.88 6.77
C ASN A 337 -10.72 21.68 6.44
N ASP A 338 -9.88 22.40 7.16
CA ASP A 338 -8.43 22.33 7.01
C ASP A 338 -7.84 20.93 7.25
N VAL A 339 -8.55 20.05 7.94
CA VAL A 339 -8.07 18.68 8.23
C VAL A 339 -7.89 17.87 6.95
N VAL A 340 -8.79 18.00 5.97
CA VAL A 340 -8.69 17.28 4.69
C VAL A 340 -7.43 17.73 3.93
N ARG A 341 -7.18 19.05 3.90
CA ARG A 341 -5.98 19.62 3.28
C ARG A 341 -4.70 19.23 4.04
N ALA A 342 -4.74 19.20 5.38
CA ALA A 342 -3.63 18.76 6.21
C ALA A 342 -3.28 17.29 5.95
N ARG A 343 -4.28 16.42 5.79
CA ARG A 343 -4.08 15.00 5.45
C ARG A 343 -3.52 14.81 4.05
N PHE A 344 -3.97 15.59 3.07
CA PHE A 344 -3.39 15.58 1.73
C PHE A 344 -1.91 15.96 1.76
N ALA A 345 -1.57 17.05 2.45
CA ALA A 345 -0.19 17.51 2.59
C ALA A 345 0.69 16.47 3.32
N ASP A 346 0.18 15.88 4.40
CA ASP A 346 0.84 14.78 5.12
C ASP A 346 1.13 13.58 4.21
N ALA A 347 0.13 13.12 3.46
CA ALA A 347 0.29 11.98 2.55
C ALA A 347 1.30 12.29 1.44
N GLN A 348 1.20 13.45 0.80
CA GLN A 348 2.12 13.87 -0.25
C GLN A 348 3.55 14.00 0.26
N ALA A 349 3.76 14.63 1.42
CA ALA A 349 5.10 14.80 1.99
C ALA A 349 5.71 13.49 2.48
N ARG A 350 4.93 12.61 3.11
CA ARG A 350 5.42 11.31 3.55
C ARG A 350 5.76 10.39 2.38
N HIS A 351 5.04 10.50 1.26
CA HIS A 351 5.42 9.83 0.02
C HIS A 351 6.75 10.39 -0.52
N ALA A 352 6.89 11.71 -0.64
CA ALA A 352 8.15 12.32 -1.09
C ALA A 352 9.35 11.94 -0.18
N ALA A 353 9.14 11.91 1.14
CA ALA A 353 10.16 11.49 2.09
C ALA A 353 10.50 10.01 1.95
N SER A 354 9.52 9.13 1.72
CA SER A 354 9.79 7.70 1.53
C SER A 354 10.59 7.46 0.26
N THR A 355 10.35 8.22 -0.82
CA THR A 355 11.10 8.15 -2.08
C THR A 355 12.46 8.86 -2.06
N GLY A 356 12.95 9.23 -0.88
CA GLY A 356 14.28 9.83 -0.70
C GLY A 356 14.35 11.34 -0.91
N ASP A 357 13.23 12.03 -1.09
CA ASP A 357 13.17 13.49 -1.22
C ASP A 357 12.60 14.17 0.03
N ALA A 358 13.35 14.04 1.14
CA ALA A 358 12.97 14.61 2.42
C ALA A 358 12.98 16.15 2.43
N ASP A 359 13.72 16.79 1.53
CA ASP A 359 13.74 18.25 1.38
C ASP A 359 12.45 18.74 0.70
N GLN A 360 12.03 18.10 -0.40
CA GLN A 360 10.72 18.35 -1.00
C GLN A 360 9.59 18.09 0.01
N ALA A 361 9.66 17.00 0.78
CA ALA A 361 8.70 16.71 1.84
C ALA A 361 8.58 17.86 2.86
N SER A 362 9.71 18.45 3.26
CA SER A 362 9.73 19.59 4.19
C SER A 362 9.11 20.83 3.56
N THR A 363 9.40 21.09 2.28
CA THR A 363 8.81 22.20 1.52
C THR A 363 7.29 22.05 1.38
N ILE A 364 6.79 20.85 1.08
CA ILE A 364 5.34 20.56 0.99
C ILE A 364 4.66 20.89 2.32
N ILE A 365 5.16 20.35 3.42
CA ILE A 365 4.54 20.57 4.74
C ILE A 365 4.61 22.03 5.17
N ALA A 366 5.74 22.70 4.94
CA ALA A 366 5.87 24.14 5.24
C ALA A 366 4.89 25.00 4.42
N GLY A 367 4.73 24.70 3.13
CA GLY A 367 3.83 25.42 2.24
C GLY A 367 2.36 25.30 2.67
N HIS A 368 1.89 24.07 2.92
CA HIS A 368 0.51 23.85 3.36
C HIS A 368 0.27 24.37 4.79
N GLY A 369 1.23 24.17 5.70
CA GLY A 369 1.12 24.51 7.12
C GLY A 369 0.88 25.99 7.40
N GLN A 370 1.35 26.90 6.55
CA GLN A 370 1.12 28.35 6.71
C GLN A 370 -0.35 28.77 6.67
N THR A 371 -1.20 27.95 6.03
CA THR A 371 -2.61 28.29 5.76
C THR A 371 -3.60 27.44 6.55
N ILE A 372 -3.12 26.44 7.31
CA ILE A 372 -3.93 25.57 8.15
C ILE A 372 -4.11 26.23 9.51
N ALA A 373 -5.34 26.61 9.85
CA ALA A 373 -5.66 27.33 11.08
C ALA A 373 -6.26 26.42 12.17
N SER A 374 -6.91 25.32 11.77
CA SER A 374 -7.53 24.39 12.73
C SER A 374 -6.48 23.70 13.62
N GLN A 375 -6.81 23.50 14.90
CA GLN A 375 -5.94 22.80 15.85
C GLN A 375 -5.62 21.36 15.38
N ASP A 376 -6.64 20.62 14.94
CA ASP A 376 -6.47 19.24 14.44
C ASP A 376 -5.60 19.18 13.19
N GLY A 377 -5.78 20.12 12.26
CA GLY A 377 -4.92 20.24 11.08
C GLY A 377 -3.48 20.54 11.45
N GLN A 378 -3.25 21.46 12.40
CA GLN A 378 -1.91 21.79 12.88
C GLN A 378 -1.25 20.60 13.60
N THR A 379 -2.02 19.79 14.33
CA THR A 379 -1.51 18.55 14.93
C THR A 379 -0.98 17.59 13.86
N ILE A 380 -1.73 17.39 12.77
CA ILE A 380 -1.31 16.52 11.65
C ILE A 380 -0.02 17.05 11.02
N ILE A 381 0.03 18.35 10.72
CA ILE A 381 1.20 19.01 10.14
C ILE A 381 2.42 18.85 11.05
N ASN A 382 2.29 19.13 12.34
CA ASN A 382 3.39 19.03 13.29
C ASN A 382 3.91 17.59 13.45
N GLN A 383 3.01 16.61 13.49
CA GLN A 383 3.38 15.19 13.52
C GLN A 383 4.14 14.78 12.26
N SER A 384 3.67 15.21 11.09
CA SER A 384 4.32 14.95 9.81
C SER A 384 5.73 15.56 9.76
N GLN A 385 5.89 16.81 10.22
CA GLN A 385 7.21 17.46 10.34
C GLN A 385 8.17 16.67 11.22
N GLN A 386 7.71 16.21 12.39
CA GLN A 386 8.55 15.42 13.30
C GLN A 386 8.98 14.10 12.66
N GLN A 387 8.09 13.43 11.93
CA GLN A 387 8.40 12.17 11.26
C GLN A 387 9.40 12.38 10.10
N ILE A 388 9.21 13.41 9.28
CA ILE A 388 10.14 13.74 8.18
C ILE A 388 11.53 14.08 8.74
N GLU A 389 11.61 14.82 9.84
CA GLU A 389 12.87 15.17 10.48
C GLU A 389 13.60 13.93 11.04
N GLN A 390 12.86 12.97 11.62
CA GLN A 390 13.43 11.70 12.05
C GLN A 390 14.01 10.90 10.88
N LEU A 391 13.32 10.88 9.73
CA LEU A 391 13.81 10.22 8.51
C LEU A 391 15.11 10.87 8.01
N LYS A 392 15.17 12.22 7.95
CA LYS A 392 16.39 12.96 7.58
C LYS A 392 17.59 12.62 8.47
N GLN A 393 17.34 12.52 9.78
CA GLN A 393 18.38 12.17 10.74
C GLN A 393 18.85 10.73 10.57
N ALA A 394 17.94 9.80 10.29
CA ALA A 394 18.29 8.40 9.99
C ALA A 394 19.16 8.29 8.73
N ASP A 395 18.79 8.95 7.63
CA ASP A 395 19.56 8.94 6.38
C ASP A 395 20.96 9.57 6.55
N THR A 396 21.06 10.66 7.32
CA THR A 396 22.34 11.30 7.64
C THR A 396 23.26 10.35 8.42
N VAL A 397 22.70 9.61 9.37
CA VAL A 397 23.45 8.66 10.19
C VAL A 397 23.90 7.46 9.35
N VAL A 398 23.03 6.89 8.52
CA VAL A 398 23.36 5.80 7.58
C VAL A 398 24.47 6.23 6.62
N GLY A 399 24.35 7.43 6.01
CA GLY A 399 25.38 7.98 5.12
C GLY A 399 26.74 8.18 5.81
N GLN A 400 26.77 8.53 7.09
CA GLN A 400 28.02 8.61 7.86
C GLN A 400 28.64 7.23 8.15
N PHE A 401 27.82 6.19 8.34
CA PHE A 401 28.30 4.82 8.51
C PHE A 401 28.81 4.20 7.20
N GLU A 402 28.17 4.48 6.06
CA GLU A 402 28.64 4.06 4.74
C GLU A 402 29.98 4.71 4.39
N ASN A 403 30.12 6.01 4.67
CA ASN A 403 31.35 6.76 4.38
C ASN A 403 32.52 6.29 5.27
N LYS A 404 32.27 5.98 6.55
CA LYS A 404 33.28 5.36 7.43
C LYS A 404 33.68 3.94 6.99
N SER A 405 32.72 3.15 6.48
CA SER A 405 32.97 1.81 5.96
C SER A 405 33.83 1.82 4.69
N GLN A 406 33.60 2.78 3.78
CA GLN A 406 34.44 2.97 2.59
C GLN A 406 35.86 3.44 2.95
N VAL A 407 36.01 4.42 3.85
CA VAL A 407 37.34 4.89 4.31
C VAL A 407 38.16 3.77 4.95
N THR A 408 37.50 2.81 5.62
CA THR A 408 38.18 1.66 6.24
C THR A 408 38.63 0.61 5.21
N ARG A 409 37.93 0.48 4.07
CA ARG A 409 38.32 -0.37 2.95
C ARG A 409 39.51 0.22 2.16
N THR A 410 39.52 1.52 1.90
CA THR A 410 40.62 2.19 1.18
C THR A 410 41.94 2.13 1.96
N LYS A 411 41.89 2.30 3.29
CA LYS A 411 43.08 2.17 4.15
C LYS A 411 43.68 0.76 4.24
N ARG A 412 42.93 -0.30 3.87
CA ARG A 412 43.47 -1.67 3.77
C ARG A 412 44.08 -1.99 2.41
N HIS A 413 43.86 -1.17 1.39
CA HIS A 413 44.46 -1.35 0.06
C HIS A 413 45.73 -0.50 -0.16
N GLU A 414 45.92 0.59 0.59
CA GLU A 414 47.15 1.40 0.55
C GLU A 414 48.23 0.95 1.55
N GLY A 415 48.01 -0.16 2.24
CA GLY A 415 48.95 -0.76 3.19
C GLY A 415 49.38 -2.16 2.76
N ILE A 416 50.02 -2.28 1.59
CA ILE A 416 50.88 -3.40 1.19
C ILE A 416 52.16 -2.84 0.60
#